data_AF-A0A257T8L5-F1
#
_entry.id   AF-A0A257T8L5-F1
#
_cell.length_a   1.000
_cell.length_b   1.000
_cell.length_c   1.000
_cell.angle_alpha   90.00
_cell.angle_beta   90.00
_cell.angle_gamma   90.00
#
_symmetry.space_group_name_H-M   'P 1'
#
loop_
_entity.id
_entity.type
_entity.pdbx_description
1 polymer ?
#
loop_
_entity_poly.entity_id
_entity_poly.type
_entity_poly.pdbx_seq_one_letter_code
_entity_poly.pdbx_strand_id
1 'polypeptide(L)' 'MTSLTTTQNRPSPDLVEEDLTGAEIVVRALRDEGVEHVFGYPGGAVLYIYDKLAQQDAVRHILVRHEQAAVH' A
#
# COMPACT_ATOMS: atom_id res chain seq x y z
N MET A 1 2.28 -23.27 50.03
CA MET A 1 3.68 -23.14 49.58
C MET A 1 3.81 -24.05 48.38
N THR A 2 4.12 -23.68 47.16
CA THR A 2 4.63 -22.47 46.46
C THR A 2 4.76 -23.03 45.02
N SER A 3 4.46 -22.39 43.90
CA SER A 3 4.32 -21.00 43.51
C SER A 3 3.56 -20.99 42.18
N LEU A 4 2.85 -19.89 41.95
CA LEU A 4 2.41 -19.43 40.63
C LEU A 4 3.64 -19.32 39.72
N THR A 5 3.63 -19.99 38.56
CA THR A 5 4.53 -19.61 37.47
C THR A 5 3.68 -19.06 36.34
N THR A 6 3.45 -17.76 36.43
CA THR A 6 2.91 -16.90 35.38
C THR A 6 3.65 -17.17 34.07
N THR A 7 2.98 -17.73 33.07
CA THR A 7 3.45 -17.66 31.67
C THR A 7 3.48 -16.19 31.28
N GLN A 8 4.68 -15.63 31.27
CA GLN A 8 4.91 -14.24 30.95
C GLN A 8 4.71 -14.02 29.45
N ASN A 9 3.62 -13.35 29.09
CA ASN A 9 3.40 -12.77 27.77
C ASN A 9 4.47 -11.69 27.54
N ARG A 10 5.52 -12.02 26.80
CA ARG A 10 6.53 -11.05 26.36
C ARG A 10 6.13 -10.57 24.96
N PRO A 11 5.89 -9.27 24.73
CA PRO A 11 5.79 -8.76 23.37
C PRO A 11 7.15 -8.97 22.67
N SER A 12 7.13 -9.71 21.57
CA SER A 12 8.28 -9.91 20.67
C SER A 12 8.68 -8.57 20.01
N PRO A 13 9.98 -8.38 19.69
CA PRO A 13 10.52 -7.08 19.34
C PRO A 13 10.03 -6.65 17.95
N ASP A 14 9.36 -5.50 17.92
CA ASP A 14 9.26 -4.58 16.77
C ASP A 14 8.93 -5.19 15.39
N LEU A 15 7.92 -6.05 15.33
CA LEU A 15 7.09 -6.07 14.12
C LEU A 15 6.04 -5.00 14.33
N VAL A 16 6.37 -3.77 13.93
CA VAL A 16 5.36 -2.75 13.71
C VAL A 16 4.54 -3.27 12.53
N GLU A 17 3.51 -4.06 12.80
CA GLU A 17 2.41 -4.22 11.86
C GLU A 17 1.73 -2.85 11.81
N GLU A 18 2.30 -1.95 11.02
CA GLU A 18 1.58 -0.76 10.60
C GLU A 18 0.36 -1.28 9.83
N ASP A 19 -0.84 -1.02 10.37
CA ASP A 19 -2.10 -1.29 9.68
C ASP A 19 -2.11 -0.47 8.38
N LEU A 20 -1.65 -1.07 7.28
CA LEU A 20 -1.64 -0.44 5.98
C LEU A 20 -3.05 -0.43 5.41
N THR A 21 -3.45 0.72 4.89
CA THR A 21 -4.67 0.84 4.09
C THR A 21 -4.54 0.03 2.79
N GLY A 22 -5.66 -0.40 2.22
CA GLY A 22 -5.64 -1.11 0.93
C GLY A 22 -4.94 -0.33 -0.19
N ALA A 23 -5.04 1.01 -0.17
CA ALA A 23 -4.34 1.87 -1.12
C ALA A 23 -2.82 1.82 -0.96
N GLU A 24 -2.32 1.83 0.28
CA GLU A 24 -0.88 1.71 0.57
C GLU A 24 -0.34 0.34 0.18
N ILE A 25 -1.11 -0.72 0.39
CA ILE A 25 -0.76 -2.07 -0.04
C ILE A 25 -0.59 -2.13 -1.57
N VAL A 26 -1.51 -1.52 -2.32
CA VAL A 26 -1.42 -1.48 -3.79
C VAL A 26 -0.17 -0.71 -4.24
N VAL A 27 0.09 0.47 -3.69
CA VAL A 27 1.26 1.29 -4.06
C VAL A 27 2.56 0.58 -3.71
N ARG A 28 2.62 -0.07 -2.55
CA ARG A 28 3.78 -0.89 -2.14
C ARG A 28 4.01 -2.06 -3.09
N ALA A 29 2.95 -2.79 -3.45
CA ALA A 29 3.06 -3.90 -4.39
C ALA A 29 3.60 -3.46 -5.75
N LEU A 30 3.11 -2.33 -6.28
CA LEU A 30 3.62 -1.77 -7.55
C LEU A 30 5.12 -1.45 -7.46
N ARG A 31 5.56 -0.87 -6.34
CA ARG A 31 6.98 -0.57 -6.10
C ARG A 31 7.82 -1.85 -5.99
N ASP A 32 7.37 -2.83 -5.22
CA ASP A 32 8.10 -4.08 -4.98
C ASP A 32 8.26 -4.90 -6.27
N GLU A 33 7.27 -4.82 -7.18
CA GLU A 33 7.33 -5.39 -8.53
C GLU A 33 8.16 -4.55 -9.53
N GLY A 34 8.74 -3.44 -9.09
CA GLY A 34 9.57 -2.56 -9.94
C GLY A 34 8.79 -1.81 -11.01
N VAL A 35 7.50 -1.55 -10.81
CA VAL A 35 6.68 -0.80 -11.77
C VAL A 35 7.09 0.67 -11.74
N GLU A 36 7.56 1.19 -12.88
CA GLU A 36 7.93 2.61 -13.00
C GLU A 36 6.76 3.49 -13.45
N HIS A 37 5.80 2.94 -14.21
CA HIS A 37 4.74 3.71 -14.88
C HIS A 37 3.38 3.03 -14.74
N VAL A 38 2.34 3.81 -14.40
CA VAL A 38 0.94 3.37 -14.34
C VAL A 38 0.09 4.28 -15.20
N PHE A 39 -0.66 3.71 -16.15
CA PHE A 39 -1.60 4.45 -17.00
C PHE A 39 -2.99 4.36 -16.40
N GLY A 40 -3.67 5.51 -16.26
CA GLY A 40 -4.96 5.52 -15.60
C GLY A 40 -5.79 6.76 -15.84
N TYR A 41 -7.09 6.62 -15.58
CA TYR A 41 -8.03 7.72 -15.51
C TYR A 41 -8.68 7.71 -14.11
N PRO A 42 -8.52 8.77 -13.30
CA PRO A 42 -9.02 8.77 -11.93
C PRO A 42 -10.56 8.85 -11.91
N GLY A 43 -11.16 8.05 -11.03
CA GLY A 43 -12.58 8.07 -10.72
C GLY A 43 -12.83 8.00 -9.21
N GLY A 44 -14.03 8.37 -8.75
CA GLY A 44 -14.32 8.52 -7.31
C GLY A 44 -14.03 7.28 -6.46
N ALA A 45 -14.26 6.08 -6.99
CA ALA A 45 -14.06 4.83 -6.26
C ALA A 45 -12.57 4.50 -5.98
N VAL A 46 -11.66 5.01 -6.81
CA VAL A 46 -10.22 4.69 -6.75
C VAL A 46 -9.39 5.85 -6.21
N LEU A 47 -10.03 6.93 -5.75
CA LEU A 47 -9.35 8.18 -5.35
C LEU A 47 -8.28 7.95 -4.28
N TYR A 48 -8.55 7.08 -3.30
CA TYR A 48 -7.58 6.75 -2.24
C TYR A 48 -6.27 6.14 -2.77
N ILE A 49 -6.33 5.39 -3.87
CA ILE A 49 -5.13 4.83 -4.52
C ILE A 49 -4.34 5.96 -5.18
N TYR A 50 -5.03 6.87 -5.88
CA TYR A 50 -4.40 8.03 -6.52
C TYR A 50 -3.77 8.98 -5.50
N ASP A 51 -4.42 9.20 -4.35
CA ASP A 51 -3.87 10.01 -3.27
C ASP A 51 -2.54 9.43 -2.77
N LYS A 52 -2.46 8.11 -2.57
CA LYS A 52 -1.23 7.44 -2.13
C LYS A 52 -0.17 7.38 -3.24
N LEU A 53 -0.59 7.18 -4.49
CA LEU A 53 0.29 7.20 -5.65
C LEU A 53 0.91 8.59 -5.86
N ALA A 54 0.20 9.67 -5.54
CA ALA A 54 0.73 11.03 -5.62
C ALA A 54 1.66 11.41 -4.44
N GLN A 55 1.68 10.64 -3.36
CA GLN A 55 2.52 10.87 -2.17
C GLN A 55 3.90 10.19 -2.24
N GLN A 56 4.24 9.59 -3.37
CA GLN A 56 5.49 8.86 -3.59
C GLN A 56 6.05 9.14 -4.99
N ASP A 57 7.35 8.88 -5.18
CA ASP A 57 8.06 9.18 -6.44
C ASP A 57 8.53 7.93 -7.21
N ALA A 58 8.34 6.73 -6.68
CA ALA A 58 8.81 5.48 -7.28
C ALA A 58 7.97 5.07 -8.51
N VAL A 59 6.66 5.31 -8.48
CA VAL A 59 5.72 4.94 -9.55
C VAL A 59 5.11 6.19 -10.15
N ARG A 60 5.30 6.42 -11.46
CA ARG A 60 4.78 7.59 -12.15
C ARG A 60 3.42 7.31 -12.78
N HIS A 61 2.41 8.08 -12.38
CA HIS A 61 1.09 8.02 -13.03
C HIS A 61 1.06 8.81 -14.34
N ILE A 62 0.52 8.20 -15.39
CA ILE A 62 0.26 8.80 -16.70
C ILE A 62 -1.25 8.91 -16.89
N LEU A 63 -1.75 10.16 -16.84
CA LEU A 63 -3.16 10.45 -17.05
C LEU A 63 -3.53 10.28 -18.52
N VAL A 64 -4.42 9.32 -18.80
CA VAL A 64 -5.01 9.18 -20.13
C VAL A 64 -6.24 10.07 -20.29
N ARG A 65 -6.76 10.22 -21.51
CA ARG A 65 -8.00 10.96 -21.76
C ARG A 65 -9.26 10.09 -21.74
N HIS A 66 -9.10 8.79 -21.89
CA HIS A 66 -10.14 7.79 -21.87
C HIS A 66 -9.52 6.48 -21.40
N GLU A 67 -10.23 5.70 -20.59
CA GLU A 67 -9.77 4.40 -20.07
C GLU A 67 -9.36 3.42 -21.18
N GLN A 68 -9.96 3.49 -22.38
CA GLN A 68 -9.53 2.68 -23.53
C GLN A 68 -8.08 2.99 -23.94
N ALA A 69 -7.64 4.24 -23.79
CA ALA A 69 -6.26 4.64 -24.08
C ALA A 69 -5.27 4.22 -23.00
N ALA A 70 -5.72 3.77 -21.82
CA ALA A 70 -4.81 3.20 -20.81
C ALA A 70 -4.37 1.76 -21.15
N VAL A 71 -5.10 1.07 -22.04
CA VAL A 71 -4.87 -0.33 -22.39
C VAL A 71 -4.14 -0.50 -23.74
N HIS A 72 -4.08 0.56 -24.56
CA HIS A 72 -3.44 0.58 -25.87
C HIS A 72 -1.99 1.07 -25.80
#